data_AF-A0A1V2LT97-F1
#
_entry.id   AF-A0A1V2LT97-F1
#
_cell.length_a   1.000
_cell.length_b   1.000
_cell.length_c   1.000
_cell.angle_alpha   90.00
_cell.angle_beta   90.00
_cell.angle_gamma   90.00
#
_symmetry.space_group_name_H-M   'P 1'
#
loop_
_entity.id
_entity.type
_entity.pdbx_description
1 polymer ?
#
loop_
_entity_poly.entity_id
_entity_poly.type
_entity_poly.pdbx_seq_one_letter_code
_entity_poly.pdbx_strand_id
1 'polypeptide(L)'
;MPTASDEFSIIKPDNVQIAEKICNDLNAGVAKLALDKPTTNSEDPEKPKKKGNTKKVPKDQITPEYIEMKRAEREEKKRLKREALIAQGIDPDAPERPKYIKRELLEVPHVSSLDDTKGAFNFKIMTYNLLAQALIRRTLFPDNGSILKWQIRSKVLLREIKDYDCDVLCVQEIDFVQYKTFWRPELEKLGYHTKFNRGTDKNHGISIFYKRHLFNVIDTCLVNFDTEKSGNIPPRTVTKNAGLIVALSIRSDPSKVINVGTAHLFWHPFGTYERTRQTFVVLAKSKEFERRVQILHPEVTKVWNFFAGDFNSQPYDSPYLSITSKPTTYDNRCKKVISCSTSFKFSSRREGKNGEEEEGGNIEKHGKDQPTDPVPEDFVATTEQEALVKQIEALHNQLPLRAISLYSVAYKLVDPENSGIDNDRNEPFFSNWAYKWRGLLDYIFFIKEWDIDTDKRHIDDLESFEVENDIRINRLLKMPHPDEMDKGQPRENEYPSDHLCMIADITLL
;
A
#
# COMPACT_ATOMS: atom_id res chain seq x y z
N MET A 1 -6.74 47.09 22.50
CA MET A 1 -7.37 46.94 23.84
C MET A 1 -8.86 47.25 23.65
N PRO A 2 -9.81 46.43 24.12
CA PRO A 2 -9.76 45.63 25.34
C PRO A 2 -9.83 44.11 25.13
N THR A 3 -9.56 43.43 26.24
CA THR A 3 -9.63 42.00 26.54
C THR A 3 -11.06 41.46 26.52
N ALA A 4 -11.24 40.26 25.97
CA ALA A 4 -12.36 39.38 26.29
C ALA A 4 -11.78 38.01 26.67
N SER A 5 -11.83 37.74 27.96
CA SER A 5 -11.56 36.44 28.59
C SER A 5 -12.85 35.63 28.69
N ASP A 6 -12.65 34.31 28.75
CA ASP A 6 -13.58 33.24 29.17
C ASP A 6 -14.59 32.79 28.08
N GLU A 7 -14.79 31.51 27.75
CA GLU A 7 -14.84 30.32 28.60
C GLU A 7 -14.34 29.04 27.87
N PHE A 8 -13.29 28.40 28.38
CA PHE A 8 -13.09 26.95 28.23
C PHE A 8 -13.79 26.27 29.41
N SER A 9 -14.82 25.47 29.12
CA SER A 9 -15.52 24.69 30.15
C SER A 9 -14.67 23.52 30.62
N ILE A 10 -14.22 23.65 31.87
CA ILE A 10 -13.57 22.63 32.69
C ILE A 10 -14.61 21.57 33.05
N ILE A 11 -14.40 20.32 32.64
CA ILE A 11 -15.12 19.16 33.19
C ILE A 11 -14.64 18.98 34.63
N LYS A 12 -15.56 19.18 35.58
CA LYS A 12 -15.31 19.04 37.03
C LYS A 12 -15.03 17.57 37.43
N PRO A 13 -14.18 17.33 38.44
CA PRO A 13 -13.79 16.01 38.90
C PRO A 13 -14.77 15.47 39.94
N ASP A 14 -15.90 14.89 39.52
CA ASP A 14 -16.82 14.19 40.43
C ASP A 14 -17.48 12.95 39.80
N ASN A 15 -16.73 12.20 38.97
CA ASN A 15 -17.23 10.91 38.43
C ASN A 15 -16.18 9.79 38.40
N VAL A 16 -15.03 9.97 39.06
CA VAL A 16 -13.99 8.93 39.14
C VAL A 16 -14.40 7.78 40.09
N GLN A 17 -15.27 8.02 41.07
CA GLN A 17 -15.73 6.98 42.00
C GLN A 17 -16.92 6.14 41.52
N ILE A 18 -17.60 6.51 40.42
CA ILE A 18 -18.68 5.69 39.83
C ILE A 18 -18.11 4.73 38.78
N ALA A 19 -17.05 5.12 38.07
CA ALA A 19 -16.35 4.27 37.11
C ALA A 19 -15.55 3.13 37.77
N GLU A 20 -14.96 3.36 38.96
CA GLU A 20 -14.27 2.29 39.72
C GLU A 20 -15.25 1.31 40.39
N LYS A 21 -16.48 1.74 40.71
CA LYS A 21 -17.50 0.85 41.29
C LYS A 21 -18.12 -0.10 40.25
N ILE A 22 -18.32 0.38 39.02
CA ILE A 22 -18.82 -0.44 37.90
C ILE A 22 -17.77 -1.48 37.46
N CYS A 23 -16.48 -1.15 37.52
CA CYS A 23 -15.39 -2.07 37.18
C CYS A 23 -15.17 -3.16 38.27
N ASN A 24 -15.45 -2.85 39.54
CA ASN A 24 -15.35 -3.82 40.63
C ASN A 24 -16.59 -4.74 40.74
N ASP A 25 -17.79 -4.26 40.40
CA ASP A 25 -19.00 -5.10 40.38
C ASP A 25 -19.05 -6.07 39.17
N LEU A 26 -18.37 -5.75 38.07
CA LEU A 26 -18.20 -6.67 36.92
C LEU A 26 -17.14 -7.76 37.18
N ASN A 27 -16.16 -7.51 38.05
CA ASN A 27 -15.16 -8.52 38.45
C ASN A 27 -15.62 -9.43 39.59
N ALA A 28 -16.63 -9.02 40.39
CA ALA A 28 -17.25 -9.86 41.41
C ALA A 28 -18.27 -10.88 40.86
N GLY A 29 -18.78 -10.68 39.64
CA GLY A 29 -19.73 -11.59 38.97
C GLY A 29 -19.09 -12.78 38.24
N VAL A 30 -17.77 -12.78 38.06
CA VAL A 30 -17.04 -13.84 37.31
C VAL A 30 -16.28 -14.79 38.25
N ALA A 31 -16.20 -14.50 39.54
CA ALA A 31 -15.47 -15.29 40.53
C ALA A 31 -16.32 -16.22 41.42
N LYS A 32 -17.61 -16.47 41.08
CA LYS A 32 -18.52 -17.27 41.93
C LYS A 32 -19.19 -18.48 41.25
N LEU A 33 -18.54 -19.07 40.24
CA LEU A 33 -19.00 -20.32 39.59
C LEU A 33 -17.93 -21.42 39.51
N ALA A 34 -16.94 -21.39 40.40
CA ALA A 34 -15.99 -22.48 40.54
C ALA A 34 -15.72 -22.72 42.03
N LEU A 35 -16.57 -23.54 42.66
CA LEU A 35 -16.29 -24.39 43.83
C LEU A 35 -17.63 -24.96 44.29
N ASP A 36 -17.95 -26.16 43.83
CA ASP A 36 -18.61 -27.19 44.64
C ASP A 36 -18.46 -28.54 43.94
N LYS A 37 -17.64 -29.41 44.54
CA LYS A 37 -17.64 -30.84 44.25
C LYS A 37 -18.69 -31.50 45.14
N PRO A 38 -19.53 -32.39 44.58
CA PRO A 38 -19.96 -33.57 45.31
C PRO A 38 -19.27 -34.80 44.72
N THR A 39 -18.51 -35.48 45.57
CA THR A 39 -18.20 -36.90 45.42
C THR A 39 -19.49 -37.71 45.46
N THR A 40 -19.72 -38.58 44.47
CA THR A 40 -20.26 -39.93 44.67
C THR A 40 -20.09 -40.76 43.39
N ASN A 41 -19.73 -42.04 43.58
CA ASN A 41 -19.53 -43.07 42.57
C ASN A 41 -20.82 -43.40 41.80
N SER A 42 -20.72 -43.61 40.49
CA SER A 42 -21.38 -44.74 39.79
C SER A 42 -21.03 -44.76 38.29
N GLU A 43 -20.38 -45.85 37.89
CA GLU A 43 -20.48 -46.60 36.61
C GLU A 43 -20.51 -45.87 35.24
N ASP A 44 -19.54 -46.27 34.41
CA ASP A 44 -19.41 -46.02 32.95
C ASP A 44 -20.70 -46.34 32.16
N PRO A 45 -20.98 -45.60 31.06
CA PRO A 45 -20.63 -46.20 29.76
C PRO A 45 -20.04 -45.22 28.73
N GLU A 46 -18.95 -45.69 28.11
CA GLU A 46 -18.36 -45.41 26.78
C GLU A 46 -18.74 -44.12 26.03
N LYS A 47 -17.76 -43.21 25.88
CA LYS A 47 -17.71 -42.19 24.82
C LYS A 47 -17.23 -42.78 23.50
N PRO A 48 -17.87 -42.51 22.34
CA PRO A 48 -17.31 -42.89 21.06
C PRO A 48 -16.13 -41.98 20.69
N LYS A 49 -14.98 -42.60 20.42
CA LYS A 49 -13.74 -41.97 19.94
C LYS A 49 -13.97 -41.31 18.57
N LYS A 50 -13.60 -40.02 18.43
CA LYS A 50 -13.45 -39.36 17.12
C LYS A 50 -12.35 -40.05 16.31
N LYS A 51 -12.73 -40.70 15.20
CA LYS A 51 -11.83 -41.13 14.11
C LYS A 51 -12.26 -40.46 12.80
N GLY A 52 -11.27 -40.11 11.98
CA GLY A 52 -11.43 -39.81 10.55
C GLY A 52 -10.52 -38.68 10.09
N ASN A 53 -9.21 -38.89 9.91
CA ASN A 53 -8.63 -39.25 8.60
C ASN A 53 -9.66 -39.51 7.49
N THR A 54 -9.77 -38.57 6.55
CA THR A 54 -10.43 -38.76 5.26
C THR A 54 -9.60 -39.73 4.41
N LYS A 55 -9.85 -41.03 4.54
CA LYS A 55 -9.40 -42.02 3.56
C LYS A 55 -10.04 -41.69 2.20
N LYS A 56 -9.22 -41.51 1.17
CA LYS A 56 -9.69 -41.47 -0.22
C LYS A 56 -10.33 -42.82 -0.54
N VAL A 57 -11.55 -42.79 -1.09
CA VAL A 57 -12.29 -43.99 -1.49
C VAL A 57 -11.54 -44.67 -2.65
N PRO A 58 -11.29 -45.99 -2.60
CA PRO A 58 -10.69 -46.75 -3.69
C PRO A 58 -11.46 -46.59 -5.02
N LYS A 59 -10.75 -46.48 -6.16
CA LYS A 59 -11.35 -46.17 -7.48
C LYS A 59 -12.39 -47.19 -7.94
N ASP A 60 -12.24 -48.43 -7.49
CA ASP A 60 -13.08 -49.61 -7.72
C ASP A 60 -14.45 -49.55 -7.01
N GLN A 61 -14.64 -48.63 -6.05
CA GLN A 61 -15.90 -48.45 -5.31
C GLN A 61 -16.71 -47.23 -5.77
N ILE A 62 -16.22 -46.49 -6.78
CA ILE A 62 -16.90 -45.33 -7.36
C ILE A 62 -17.84 -45.84 -8.47
N THR A 63 -18.98 -46.40 -8.07
CA THR A 63 -20.05 -46.79 -8.98
C THR A 63 -20.93 -45.59 -9.35
N PRO A 64 -21.69 -45.64 -10.46
CA PRO A 64 -22.70 -44.62 -10.78
C PRO A 64 -23.68 -44.36 -9.62
N GLU A 65 -24.10 -45.43 -8.94
CA GLU A 65 -24.98 -45.38 -7.76
C GLU A 65 -24.32 -44.67 -6.57
N TYR A 66 -23.02 -44.89 -6.33
CA TYR A 66 -22.28 -44.18 -5.27
C TYR A 66 -22.14 -42.68 -5.58
N ILE A 67 -21.95 -42.33 -6.85
CA ILE A 67 -21.92 -40.93 -7.31
C ILE A 67 -23.28 -40.27 -7.08
N GLU A 68 -24.37 -40.96 -7.42
CA GLU A 68 -25.74 -40.46 -7.25
C GLU A 68 -26.13 -40.31 -5.77
N MET A 69 -25.82 -41.30 -4.94
CA MET A 69 -25.99 -41.22 -3.48
C MET A 69 -25.21 -40.04 -2.89
N LYS A 70 -23.98 -39.79 -3.34
CA LYS A 70 -23.20 -38.62 -2.90
C LYS A 70 -23.73 -37.29 -3.43
N ARG A 71 -24.40 -37.26 -4.59
CA ARG A 71 -25.11 -36.08 -5.09
C ARG A 71 -26.34 -35.81 -4.23
N ALA A 72 -27.15 -36.83 -3.95
CA ALA A 72 -28.31 -36.73 -3.07
C ALA A 72 -27.93 -36.27 -1.65
N GLU A 73 -26.86 -36.81 -1.05
CA GLU A 73 -26.36 -36.34 0.25
C GLU A 73 -25.94 -34.85 0.23
N ARG A 74 -25.36 -34.38 -0.88
CA ARG A 74 -24.95 -32.98 -1.03
C ARG A 74 -26.15 -32.07 -1.24
N GLU A 75 -27.14 -32.50 -1.98
CA GLU A 75 -28.40 -31.78 -2.19
C GLU A 75 -29.19 -31.67 -0.89
N GLU A 76 -29.30 -32.77 -0.14
CA GLU A 76 -29.95 -32.78 1.17
C GLU A 76 -29.24 -31.84 2.16
N LYS A 77 -27.91 -31.88 2.20
CA LYS A 77 -27.12 -30.97 3.04
C LYS A 77 -27.26 -29.50 2.63
N LYS A 78 -27.39 -29.22 1.32
CA LYS A 78 -27.69 -27.88 0.82
C LYS A 78 -29.09 -27.43 1.24
N ARG A 79 -30.09 -28.31 1.15
CA ARG A 79 -31.48 -28.04 1.56
C ARG A 79 -31.57 -27.73 3.06
N LEU A 80 -31.00 -28.58 3.91
CA LEU A 80 -30.98 -28.38 5.36
C LEU A 80 -30.27 -27.07 5.75
N LYS A 81 -29.17 -26.72 5.07
CA LYS A 81 -28.49 -25.43 5.29
C LYS A 81 -29.35 -24.25 4.86
N ARG A 82 -30.09 -24.39 3.74
CA ARG A 82 -31.00 -23.36 3.22
C ARG A 82 -32.17 -23.12 4.18
N GLU A 83 -32.80 -24.20 4.66
CA GLU A 83 -33.89 -24.14 5.65
C GLU A 83 -33.42 -23.55 6.99
N ALA A 84 -32.22 -23.89 7.46
CA ALA A 84 -31.64 -23.31 8.67
C ALA A 84 -31.38 -21.80 8.56
N LEU A 85 -30.97 -21.32 7.37
CA LEU A 85 -30.80 -19.88 7.12
C LEU A 85 -32.14 -19.15 7.10
N ILE A 86 -33.15 -19.71 6.43
CA ILE A 86 -34.52 -19.16 6.40
C ILE A 86 -35.10 -19.10 7.83
N ALA A 87 -34.90 -20.15 8.64
CA ALA A 87 -35.35 -20.18 10.03
C ALA A 87 -34.66 -19.14 10.93
N GLN A 88 -33.45 -18.68 10.56
CA GLN A 88 -32.74 -17.58 11.21
C GLN A 88 -33.13 -16.20 10.66
N GLY A 89 -34.11 -16.12 9.76
CA GLY A 89 -34.54 -14.88 9.11
C GLY A 89 -33.56 -14.38 8.03
N ILE A 90 -32.63 -15.23 7.58
CA ILE A 90 -31.67 -14.91 6.53
C ILE A 90 -32.21 -15.47 5.21
N ASP A 91 -32.57 -14.59 4.28
CA ASP A 91 -32.96 -15.00 2.92
C ASP A 91 -31.73 -15.57 2.18
N PRO A 92 -31.72 -16.89 1.89
CA PRO A 92 -30.60 -17.54 1.21
C PRO A 92 -30.50 -17.17 -0.27
N ASP A 93 -31.53 -16.57 -0.84
CA ASP A 93 -31.60 -16.13 -2.24
C ASP A 93 -31.42 -14.61 -2.37
N ALA A 94 -31.29 -13.89 -1.25
CA ALA A 94 -30.93 -12.48 -1.28
C ALA A 94 -29.56 -12.30 -1.95
N PRO A 95 -29.38 -11.29 -2.81
CA PRO A 95 -28.09 -11.03 -3.44
C PRO A 95 -27.03 -10.83 -2.34
N GLU A 96 -25.95 -11.62 -2.42
CA GLU A 96 -24.83 -11.52 -1.48
C GLU A 96 -24.34 -10.06 -1.48
N ARG A 97 -24.42 -9.39 -0.33
CA ARG A 97 -23.98 -7.99 -0.23
C ARG A 97 -22.53 -7.89 -0.72
N PRO A 98 -22.17 -6.84 -1.49
CA PRO A 98 -20.81 -6.65 -1.94
C PRO A 98 -19.87 -6.67 -0.72
N LYS A 99 -18.83 -7.49 -0.78
CA LYS A 99 -17.85 -7.60 0.32
C LYS A 99 -16.97 -6.36 0.42
N TYR A 100 -16.92 -5.57 -0.65
CA TYR A 100 -16.19 -4.32 -0.78
C TYR A 100 -16.85 -3.46 -1.88
N ILE A 101 -16.53 -2.17 -1.91
CA ILE A 101 -16.95 -1.24 -2.97
C ILE A 101 -16.00 -1.39 -4.17
N LYS A 102 -16.50 -1.96 -5.27
CA LYS A 102 -15.75 -2.05 -6.53
C LYS A 102 -15.83 -0.72 -7.27
N ARG A 103 -14.68 -0.21 -7.72
CA ARG A 103 -14.54 1.06 -8.43
C ARG A 103 -14.39 0.81 -9.93
N GLU A 104 -14.80 1.79 -10.73
CA GLU A 104 -14.77 1.73 -12.19
C GLU A 104 -13.38 2.05 -12.74
N LEU A 105 -12.98 1.38 -13.82
CA LEU A 105 -11.83 1.77 -14.65
C LEU A 105 -12.32 2.77 -15.69
N LEU A 106 -12.00 4.04 -15.49
CA LEU A 106 -12.45 5.14 -16.34
C LEU A 106 -11.62 5.18 -17.63
N GLU A 107 -12.30 5.33 -18.77
CA GLU A 107 -11.68 5.37 -20.09
C GLU A 107 -11.05 6.74 -20.38
N VAL A 108 -9.77 6.73 -20.73
CA VAL A 108 -9.03 7.94 -21.07
C VAL A 108 -9.40 8.34 -22.50
N PRO A 109 -9.79 9.60 -22.74
CA PRO A 109 -10.12 10.05 -24.09
C PRO A 109 -8.84 10.23 -24.93
N HIS A 110 -8.87 9.79 -26.19
CA HIS A 110 -7.79 9.99 -27.14
C HIS A 110 -8.30 10.66 -28.42
N VAL A 111 -7.54 11.63 -28.93
CA VAL A 111 -7.90 12.41 -30.13
C VAL A 111 -7.53 11.65 -31.40
N SER A 112 -6.40 10.94 -31.38
CA SER A 112 -5.95 10.10 -32.48
C SER A 112 -6.30 8.64 -32.21
N SER A 113 -6.85 7.97 -33.24
CA SER A 113 -6.91 6.53 -33.21
C SER A 113 -5.53 5.98 -33.57
N LEU A 114 -4.78 5.51 -32.56
CA LEU A 114 -3.67 4.58 -32.81
C LEU A 114 -4.28 3.24 -33.28
N ASP A 115 -4.94 3.26 -34.44
CA ASP A 115 -5.53 2.10 -35.07
C ASP A 115 -4.40 1.30 -35.72
N ASP A 116 -4.33 0.01 -35.38
CA ASP A 116 -3.37 -0.99 -35.86
C ASP A 116 -1.92 -0.89 -35.34
N THR A 117 -1.74 -1.21 -34.06
CA THR A 117 -0.41 -1.41 -33.46
C THR A 117 -0.02 -2.89 -33.51
N LYS A 118 0.34 -3.38 -34.71
CA LYS A 118 1.00 -4.68 -34.85
C LYS A 118 2.22 -4.73 -33.91
N GLY A 119 2.16 -5.58 -32.89
CA GLY A 119 3.25 -5.72 -31.90
C GLY A 119 3.06 -4.93 -30.60
N ALA A 120 1.90 -4.30 -30.40
CA ALA A 120 1.53 -3.72 -29.12
C ALA A 120 1.30 -4.78 -28.03
N PHE A 121 1.53 -4.37 -26.79
CA PHE A 121 1.35 -5.22 -25.62
C PHE A 121 0.51 -4.50 -24.56
N ASN A 122 -0.64 -5.07 -24.23
CA ASN A 122 -1.54 -4.54 -23.21
C ASN A 122 -1.27 -5.19 -21.86
N PHE A 123 -1.21 -4.39 -20.80
CA PHE A 123 -1.14 -4.90 -19.43
C PHE A 123 -1.72 -3.91 -18.42
N LYS A 124 -2.21 -4.44 -17.31
CA LYS A 124 -2.68 -3.66 -16.15
C LYS A 124 -1.68 -3.75 -15.00
N ILE A 125 -1.29 -2.61 -14.44
CA ILE A 125 -0.46 -2.51 -13.23
C ILE A 125 -1.30 -1.98 -12.07
N MET A 126 -1.19 -2.64 -10.91
CA MET A 126 -1.81 -2.21 -9.65
C MET A 126 -0.71 -1.84 -8.65
N THR A 127 -0.93 -0.77 -7.88
CA THR A 127 -0.24 -0.59 -6.58
C THR A 127 -1.23 -0.65 -5.44
N TYR A 128 -0.87 -1.35 -4.35
CA TYR A 128 -1.76 -1.49 -3.20
C TYR A 128 -1.02 -1.78 -1.88
N ASN A 129 -1.08 -0.84 -0.95
CA ASN A 129 -0.71 -1.08 0.45
C ASN A 129 -1.83 -1.88 1.15
N LEU A 130 -1.51 -3.11 1.58
CA LEU A 130 -2.49 -4.07 2.08
C LEU A 130 -2.74 -4.00 3.59
N LEU A 131 -2.12 -3.06 4.31
CA LEU A 131 -2.16 -2.93 5.77
C LEU A 131 -1.71 -4.22 6.49
N ALA A 132 -0.45 -4.29 6.88
CA ALA A 132 0.09 -5.47 7.55
C ALA A 132 -0.65 -5.71 8.86
N GLN A 133 -1.00 -6.97 9.15
CA GLN A 133 -1.62 -7.33 10.41
C GLN A 133 -0.72 -6.97 11.60
N ALA A 134 0.61 -7.06 11.43
CA ALA A 134 1.58 -6.64 12.44
C ALA A 134 1.58 -5.13 12.74
N LEU A 135 1.00 -4.30 11.88
CA LEU A 135 0.95 -2.83 12.04
C LEU A 135 -0.37 -2.31 12.63
N ILE A 136 -1.40 -3.15 12.70
CA ILE A 136 -2.70 -2.77 13.26
C ILE A 136 -2.60 -2.58 14.78
N ARG A 137 -2.87 -1.36 15.24
CA ARG A 137 -2.95 -0.99 16.66
C ARG A 137 -4.33 -0.40 16.97
N ARG A 138 -4.90 -0.71 18.14
CA ARG A 138 -6.23 -0.19 18.56
C ARG A 138 -6.31 1.35 18.57
N THR A 139 -5.20 2.04 18.83
CA THR A 139 -5.13 3.50 18.84
C THR A 139 -5.18 4.15 17.46
N LEU A 140 -4.87 3.38 16.40
CA LEU A 140 -4.97 3.81 15.00
C LEU A 140 -6.34 3.43 14.40
N PHE A 141 -6.91 2.32 14.87
CA PHE A 141 -8.17 1.76 14.39
C PHE A 141 -9.17 1.54 15.54
N PRO A 142 -9.63 2.61 16.20
CA PRO A 142 -10.40 2.51 17.44
C PRO A 142 -11.79 1.90 17.25
N ASP A 143 -12.43 2.12 16.10
CA ASP A 143 -13.83 1.80 15.85
C ASP A 143 -14.07 1.00 14.55
N ASN A 144 -13.02 0.46 13.92
CA ASN A 144 -13.11 -0.27 12.64
C ASN A 144 -13.77 -1.66 12.75
N GLY A 145 -13.94 -2.19 13.96
CA GLY A 145 -14.68 -3.44 14.18
C GLY A 145 -13.97 -4.71 13.71
N SER A 146 -14.73 -5.70 13.22
CA SER A 146 -14.22 -7.04 12.88
C SER A 146 -13.38 -7.10 11.61
N ILE A 147 -13.51 -6.13 10.70
CA ILE A 147 -12.72 -6.09 9.46
C ILE A 147 -11.21 -6.12 9.71
N LEU A 148 -10.73 -5.64 10.87
CA LEU A 148 -9.32 -5.68 11.26
C LEU A 148 -8.77 -7.10 11.46
N LYS A 149 -9.64 -8.10 11.63
CA LYS A 149 -9.22 -9.50 11.79
C LYS A 149 -8.73 -10.03 10.45
N TRP A 150 -7.48 -10.48 10.42
CA TRP A 150 -6.83 -11.05 9.23
C TRP A 150 -7.71 -12.04 8.45
N GLN A 151 -8.39 -12.97 9.13
CA GLN A 151 -9.21 -14.01 8.51
C GLN A 151 -10.44 -13.48 7.75
N ILE A 152 -10.88 -12.27 8.08
CA ILE A 152 -11.95 -11.55 7.39
C ILE A 152 -11.32 -10.72 6.27
N ARG A 153 -10.39 -9.83 6.62
CA ARG A 153 -9.73 -8.88 5.71
C ARG A 153 -9.08 -9.54 4.51
N SER A 154 -8.32 -10.62 4.73
CA SER A 154 -7.62 -11.35 3.67
C SER A 154 -8.53 -11.88 2.58
N LYS A 155 -9.76 -12.29 2.91
CA LYS A 155 -10.75 -12.77 1.93
C LYS A 155 -11.29 -11.63 1.07
N VAL A 156 -11.48 -10.46 1.66
CA VAL A 156 -11.97 -9.26 0.96
C VAL A 156 -10.87 -8.72 0.05
N LEU A 157 -9.64 -8.56 0.56
CA LEU A 157 -8.47 -8.14 -0.24
C LEU A 157 -8.21 -9.10 -1.42
N LEU A 158 -8.23 -10.42 -1.18
CA LEU A 158 -8.05 -11.40 -2.27
C LEU A 158 -9.18 -11.32 -3.29
N ARG A 159 -10.42 -11.04 -2.85
CA ARG A 159 -11.56 -10.86 -3.76
C ARG A 159 -11.38 -9.63 -4.62
N GLU A 160 -10.97 -8.51 -4.03
CA GLU A 160 -10.69 -7.26 -4.75
C GLU A 160 -9.59 -7.46 -5.81
N ILE A 161 -8.45 -8.07 -5.44
CA ILE A 161 -7.38 -8.38 -6.40
C ILE A 161 -7.87 -9.28 -7.54
N LYS A 162 -8.70 -10.29 -7.22
CA LYS A 162 -9.27 -11.20 -8.22
C LYS A 162 -10.24 -10.48 -9.17
N ASP A 163 -11.04 -9.55 -8.66
CA ASP A 163 -12.07 -8.88 -9.44
C ASP A 163 -11.51 -7.81 -10.40
N TYR A 164 -10.31 -7.27 -10.12
CA TYR A 164 -9.59 -6.38 -11.04
C TYR A 164 -8.65 -7.13 -12.01
N ASP A 165 -8.15 -8.31 -11.62
CA ASP A 165 -7.32 -9.20 -12.45
C ASP A 165 -6.19 -8.47 -13.21
N CYS A 166 -5.38 -7.71 -12.46
CA CYS A 166 -4.25 -6.96 -13.03
C CYS A 166 -3.08 -7.88 -13.38
N ASP A 167 -2.27 -7.51 -14.36
CA ASP A 167 -1.19 -8.36 -14.86
C ASP A 167 0.06 -8.28 -13.98
N VAL A 168 0.26 -7.13 -13.33
CA VAL A 168 1.32 -6.88 -12.35
C VAL A 168 0.73 -6.21 -11.10
N LEU A 169 1.09 -6.72 -9.92
CA LEU A 169 0.67 -6.19 -8.62
C LEU A 169 1.91 -5.77 -7.82
N CYS A 170 2.05 -4.47 -7.57
CA CYS A 170 3.03 -3.88 -6.66
C CYS A 170 2.37 -3.70 -5.29
N VAL A 171 2.68 -4.55 -4.33
CA VAL A 171 1.94 -4.59 -3.06
C VAL A 171 2.85 -4.35 -1.86
N GLN A 172 2.39 -3.49 -0.96
CA GLN A 172 3.12 -3.07 0.23
C GLN A 172 2.46 -3.61 1.50
N GLU A 173 3.20 -3.56 2.61
CA GLU A 173 2.76 -4.04 3.92
C GLU A 173 2.23 -5.48 3.94
N ILE A 174 2.96 -6.39 3.30
CA ILE A 174 2.64 -7.81 3.37
C ILE A 174 3.41 -8.46 4.51
N ASP A 175 2.71 -8.96 5.53
CA ASP A 175 3.32 -9.79 6.57
C ASP A 175 4.06 -10.99 5.94
N PHE A 176 5.31 -11.20 6.31
CA PHE A 176 6.17 -12.26 5.75
C PHE A 176 5.60 -13.67 5.96
N VAL A 177 4.92 -13.89 7.08
CA VAL A 177 4.21 -15.16 7.34
C VAL A 177 3.08 -15.32 6.33
N GLN A 178 2.22 -14.30 6.18
CA GLN A 178 1.07 -14.37 5.28
C GLN A 178 1.48 -14.37 3.81
N TYR A 179 2.59 -13.74 3.44
CA TYR A 179 3.19 -13.87 2.12
C TYR A 179 3.41 -15.35 1.77
N LYS A 180 4.03 -16.11 2.68
CA LYS A 180 4.35 -17.52 2.47
C LYS A 180 3.13 -18.44 2.56
N THR A 181 2.24 -18.20 3.52
CA THR A 181 1.15 -19.14 3.85
C THR A 181 -0.16 -18.85 3.13
N PHE A 182 -0.37 -17.61 2.67
CA PHE A 182 -1.64 -17.17 2.06
C PHE A 182 -1.43 -16.54 0.68
N TRP A 183 -0.73 -15.40 0.60
CA TRP A 183 -0.68 -14.61 -0.63
C TRP A 183 -0.05 -15.36 -1.79
N ARG A 184 1.15 -15.93 -1.61
CA ARG A 184 1.80 -16.68 -2.67
C ARG A 184 0.97 -17.89 -3.12
N PRO A 185 0.49 -18.80 -2.23
CA PRO A 185 -0.34 -19.92 -2.64
C PRO A 185 -1.66 -19.51 -3.33
N GLU A 186 -2.36 -18.48 -2.85
CA GLU A 186 -3.64 -18.06 -3.44
C GLU A 186 -3.44 -17.36 -4.78
N LEU A 187 -2.45 -16.48 -4.91
CA LEU A 187 -2.17 -15.79 -6.17
C LEU A 187 -1.52 -16.72 -7.21
N GLU A 188 -0.79 -17.75 -6.81
CA GLU A 188 -0.29 -18.78 -7.73
C GLU A 188 -1.43 -19.55 -8.42
N LYS A 189 -2.55 -19.80 -7.72
CA LYS A 189 -3.77 -20.37 -8.32
C LYS A 189 -4.39 -19.45 -9.37
N LEU A 190 -4.19 -18.14 -9.24
CA LEU A 190 -4.62 -17.11 -10.20
C LEU A 190 -3.57 -16.85 -11.30
N GLY A 191 -2.51 -17.65 -11.37
CA GLY A 191 -1.48 -17.59 -12.41
C GLY A 191 -0.35 -16.59 -12.16
N TYR A 192 -0.22 -16.06 -10.94
CA TYR A 192 0.88 -15.16 -10.59
C TYR A 192 2.11 -15.92 -10.11
N HIS A 193 3.28 -15.43 -10.49
CA HIS A 193 4.53 -15.65 -9.76
C HIS A 193 4.91 -14.38 -9.01
N THR A 194 5.94 -14.45 -8.15
CA THR A 194 6.25 -13.33 -7.26
C THR A 194 7.73 -13.22 -6.90
N LYS A 195 8.16 -11.98 -6.62
CA LYS A 195 9.39 -11.64 -5.92
C LYS A 195 9.03 -10.79 -4.70
N PHE A 196 9.70 -11.04 -3.57
CA PHE A 196 9.41 -10.39 -2.30
C PHE A 196 10.69 -9.83 -1.69
N ASN A 197 10.60 -8.65 -1.07
CA ASN A 197 11.70 -8.05 -0.31
C ASN A 197 11.19 -7.46 1.01
N ARG A 198 12.03 -7.47 2.05
CA ARG A 198 11.76 -6.82 3.33
C ARG A 198 13.05 -6.40 4.01
N GLY A 199 12.98 -5.38 4.87
CA GLY A 199 14.08 -5.09 5.79
C GLY A 199 14.32 -6.27 6.73
N THR A 200 15.58 -6.54 7.08
CA THR A 200 16.04 -7.76 7.79
C THR A 200 15.17 -8.16 8.99
N ASP A 201 14.75 -7.20 9.80
CA ASP A 201 13.98 -7.44 11.03
C ASP A 201 12.49 -7.06 10.92
N LYS A 202 12.03 -6.59 9.75
CA LYS A 202 10.62 -6.22 9.57
C LYS A 202 9.77 -7.47 9.40
N ASN A 203 8.65 -7.55 10.12
CA ASN A 203 7.69 -8.65 9.97
C ASN A 203 6.87 -8.56 8.69
N HIS A 204 6.89 -7.41 8.01
CA HIS A 204 6.21 -7.16 6.75
C HIS A 204 7.19 -6.64 5.69
N GLY A 205 6.78 -6.68 4.43
CA GLY A 205 7.60 -6.23 3.31
C GLY A 205 6.76 -5.82 2.11
N ILE A 206 7.42 -5.84 0.96
CA ILE A 206 6.87 -5.50 -0.35
C ILE A 206 7.00 -6.71 -1.28
N SER A 207 6.11 -6.78 -2.27
CA SER A 207 6.11 -7.84 -3.26
C SER A 207 5.69 -7.33 -4.63
N ILE A 208 6.28 -7.92 -5.67
CA ILE A 208 5.79 -7.78 -7.04
C ILE A 208 5.24 -9.14 -7.44
N PHE A 209 3.94 -9.20 -7.73
CA PHE A 209 3.28 -10.36 -8.35
C PHE A 209 3.08 -10.08 -9.83
N TYR A 210 3.28 -11.06 -10.70
CA TYR A 210 3.15 -10.90 -12.15
C TYR A 210 2.58 -12.17 -12.80
N LYS A 211 1.74 -12.01 -13.82
CA LYS A 211 1.14 -13.13 -14.55
C LYS A 211 2.20 -13.93 -15.30
N ARG A 212 2.40 -15.19 -14.91
CA ARG A 212 3.47 -16.04 -15.47
C ARG A 212 3.31 -16.34 -16.95
N HIS A 213 2.10 -16.22 -17.51
CA HIS A 213 1.80 -16.49 -18.91
C HIS A 213 2.09 -15.28 -19.82
N LEU A 214 2.29 -14.10 -19.25
CA LEU A 214 2.68 -12.89 -19.98
C LEU A 214 4.17 -12.60 -19.88
N PHE A 215 4.79 -12.94 -18.74
CA PHE A 215 6.15 -12.49 -18.43
C PHE A 215 7.11 -13.64 -18.09
N ASN A 216 8.38 -13.43 -18.41
CA ASN A 216 9.54 -14.12 -17.86
C ASN A 216 10.33 -13.15 -16.97
N VAL A 217 10.73 -13.57 -15.77
CA VAL A 217 11.71 -12.78 -14.99
C VAL A 217 13.10 -13.07 -15.51
N ILE A 218 13.81 -12.02 -15.91
CA ILE A 218 15.19 -12.10 -16.39
C ILE A 218 16.20 -11.55 -15.37
N ASP A 219 15.76 -10.65 -14.47
CA ASP A 219 16.60 -10.13 -13.40
C ASP A 219 15.77 -9.56 -12.23
N THR A 220 16.41 -9.36 -11.08
CA THR A 220 15.81 -8.78 -9.88
C THR A 220 16.84 -7.91 -9.14
N CYS A 221 16.42 -6.77 -8.63
CA CYS A 221 17.21 -5.87 -7.78
C CYS A 221 16.52 -5.72 -6.42
N LEU A 222 17.23 -6.03 -5.34
CA LEU A 222 16.78 -5.76 -3.97
C LEU A 222 17.45 -4.46 -3.52
N VAL A 223 16.65 -3.45 -3.18
CA VAL A 223 17.16 -2.13 -2.77
C VAL A 223 17.07 -2.03 -1.25
N ASN A 224 18.20 -1.73 -0.60
CA ASN A 224 18.25 -1.40 0.82
C ASN A 224 18.56 0.08 0.99
N PHE A 225 17.52 0.88 1.23
CA PHE A 225 17.63 2.34 1.28
C PHE A 225 18.64 2.83 2.32
N ASP A 226 18.88 2.09 3.41
CA ASP A 226 19.82 2.51 4.46
C ASP A 226 21.29 2.37 4.03
N THR A 227 21.59 1.53 3.02
CA THR A 227 22.97 1.26 2.56
C THR A 227 23.29 1.80 1.17
N GLU A 228 22.27 2.12 0.37
CA GLU A 228 22.48 2.71 -0.96
C GLU A 228 23.06 4.14 -0.85
N LYS A 229 24.03 4.44 -1.73
CA LYS A 229 24.68 5.74 -1.76
C LYS A 229 23.76 6.81 -2.37
N SER A 230 23.77 8.00 -1.78
CA SER A 230 23.04 9.18 -2.25
C SER A 230 23.98 10.38 -2.40
N GLY A 231 24.98 10.24 -3.27
CA GLY A 231 26.05 11.24 -3.41
C GLY A 231 26.77 11.46 -2.07
N ASN A 232 26.98 12.73 -1.71
CA ASN A 232 27.56 13.14 -0.43
C ASN A 232 26.51 13.37 0.68
N ILE A 233 25.25 13.03 0.43
CA ILE A 233 24.16 13.31 1.36
C ILE A 233 24.01 12.14 2.34
N PRO A 234 24.15 12.39 3.66
CA PRO A 234 24.02 11.34 4.66
C PRO A 234 22.55 10.97 4.91
N PRO A 235 22.24 9.70 5.23
CA PRO A 235 20.94 9.34 5.79
C PRO A 235 20.75 10.01 7.15
N ARG A 236 19.51 10.34 7.50
CA ARG A 236 19.16 10.95 8.81
C ARG A 236 18.82 9.93 9.89
N THR A 237 18.44 8.73 9.47
CA THR A 237 18.11 7.64 10.39
C THR A 237 18.15 6.30 9.65
N VAL A 238 18.16 5.21 10.42
CA VAL A 238 17.95 3.87 9.90
C VAL A 238 16.44 3.62 9.78
N THR A 239 15.99 3.41 8.55
CA THR A 239 14.55 3.30 8.23
C THR A 239 14.10 1.85 8.10
N LYS A 240 15.04 0.96 7.75
CA LYS A 240 14.82 -0.43 7.34
C LYS A 240 13.81 -0.53 6.18
N ASN A 241 13.63 0.53 5.38
CA ASN A 241 12.79 0.47 4.19
C ASN A 241 13.47 -0.37 3.11
N ALA A 242 12.66 -1.07 2.32
CA ALA A 242 13.13 -1.93 1.24
C ALA A 242 12.47 -1.49 -0.06
N GLY A 243 13.21 -1.59 -1.16
CA GLY A 243 12.70 -1.48 -2.53
C GLY A 243 12.96 -2.77 -3.29
N LEU A 244 12.22 -2.98 -4.37
CA LEU A 244 12.32 -4.17 -5.23
C LEU A 244 12.10 -3.73 -6.67
N ILE A 245 13.00 -4.11 -7.58
CA ILE A 245 12.83 -3.91 -9.02
C ILE A 245 12.96 -5.27 -9.71
N VAL A 246 12.05 -5.59 -10.63
CA VAL A 246 12.02 -6.86 -11.35
C VAL A 246 11.96 -6.58 -12.84
N ALA A 247 12.86 -7.19 -13.61
CA ALA A 247 12.84 -7.11 -15.07
C ALA A 247 11.96 -8.24 -15.63
N LEU A 248 10.88 -7.86 -16.31
CA LEU A 248 9.87 -8.75 -16.89
C LEU A 248 9.99 -8.71 -18.41
N SER A 249 10.62 -9.73 -19.00
CA SER A 249 10.63 -9.92 -20.46
C SER A 249 9.24 -10.38 -20.92
N ILE A 250 8.70 -9.74 -21.95
CA ILE A 250 7.39 -10.03 -22.50
C ILE A 250 7.47 -11.35 -23.30
N ARG A 251 6.61 -12.33 -22.99
CA ARG A 251 6.69 -13.65 -23.64
C ARG A 251 6.39 -13.64 -25.13
N SER A 252 5.49 -12.75 -25.58
CA SER A 252 5.15 -12.61 -26.99
C SER A 252 6.26 -11.94 -27.81
N ASP A 253 7.13 -11.16 -27.15
CA ASP A 253 8.30 -10.52 -27.74
C ASP A 253 9.41 -10.36 -26.69
N PRO A 254 10.28 -11.38 -26.53
CA PRO A 254 11.29 -11.37 -25.48
C PRO A 254 12.34 -10.26 -25.57
N SER A 255 12.45 -9.58 -26.72
CA SER A 255 13.32 -8.41 -26.91
C SER A 255 12.81 -7.15 -26.20
N LYS A 256 11.54 -7.17 -25.78
CA LYS A 256 10.86 -6.10 -25.05
C LYS A 256 10.77 -6.46 -23.56
N VAL A 257 11.21 -5.54 -22.70
CA VAL A 257 11.25 -5.72 -21.24
C VAL A 257 10.49 -4.60 -20.53
N ILE A 258 9.77 -4.97 -19.48
CA ILE A 258 9.19 -4.04 -18.52
C ILE A 258 9.94 -4.19 -17.20
N ASN A 259 10.65 -3.15 -16.79
CA ASN A 259 11.15 -3.04 -15.42
C ASN A 259 10.02 -2.54 -14.53
N VAL A 260 9.68 -3.31 -13.50
CA VAL A 260 8.68 -2.90 -12.51
C VAL A 260 9.34 -2.79 -11.15
N GLY A 261 9.30 -1.58 -10.59
CA GLY A 261 9.76 -1.25 -9.25
C GLY A 261 8.62 -1.07 -8.26
N THR A 262 8.89 -1.38 -6.99
CA THR A 262 8.03 -0.99 -5.87
C THR A 262 8.83 -0.70 -4.61
N ALA A 263 8.31 0.22 -3.80
CA ALA A 263 8.85 0.55 -2.49
C ALA A 263 7.72 0.95 -1.54
N HIS A 264 8.05 0.91 -0.25
CA HIS A 264 7.28 1.57 0.80
C HIS A 264 8.28 2.46 1.55
N LEU A 265 8.22 3.77 1.31
CA LEU A 265 9.17 4.76 1.82
C LEU A 265 8.96 5.06 3.30
N PHE A 266 9.80 5.91 3.87
CA PHE A 266 9.80 6.17 5.30
C PHE A 266 8.54 6.91 5.76
N TRP A 267 7.72 6.23 6.57
CA TRP A 267 6.40 6.70 7.00
C TRP A 267 6.42 7.87 8.01
N HIS A 268 7.53 8.07 8.73
CA HIS A 268 7.55 8.99 9.88
C HIS A 268 7.19 10.43 9.44
N PRO A 269 6.33 11.17 10.16
CA PRO A 269 5.90 12.51 9.73
C PRO A 269 7.06 13.47 9.48
N PHE A 270 8.05 13.51 10.38
CA PHE A 270 9.30 14.26 10.23
C PHE A 270 10.33 13.61 9.28
N GLY A 271 9.91 12.65 8.47
CA GLY A 271 10.76 11.90 7.55
C GLY A 271 10.97 12.56 6.19
N THR A 272 10.48 13.78 5.94
CA THR A 272 10.47 14.41 4.60
C THR A 272 11.83 14.41 3.92
N TYR A 273 12.90 14.86 4.59
CA TYR A 273 14.25 14.83 4.03
C TYR A 273 14.71 13.41 3.68
N GLU A 274 14.47 12.46 4.58
CA GLU A 274 14.86 11.06 4.37
C GLU A 274 14.08 10.43 3.21
N ARG A 275 12.77 10.73 3.09
CA ARG A 275 11.97 10.33 1.92
C ARG A 275 12.51 10.95 0.63
N THR A 276 12.89 12.23 0.63
CA THR A 276 13.50 12.89 -0.55
C THR A 276 14.83 12.24 -0.94
N ARG A 277 15.62 11.78 0.03
CA ARG A 277 16.83 10.99 -0.23
C ARG A 277 16.50 9.61 -0.80
N GLN A 278 15.48 8.95 -0.26
CA GLN A 278 15.01 7.65 -0.78
C GLN A 278 14.47 7.75 -2.21
N THR A 279 13.78 8.82 -2.59
CA THR A 279 13.32 9.00 -3.99
C THR A 279 14.47 9.22 -4.96
N PHE A 280 15.58 9.84 -4.53
CA PHE A 280 16.83 9.85 -5.33
C PHE A 280 17.34 8.41 -5.56
N VAL A 281 17.40 7.60 -4.50
CA VAL A 281 17.82 6.19 -4.60
C VAL A 281 16.91 5.41 -5.54
N VAL A 282 15.58 5.63 -5.52
CA VAL A 282 14.63 5.02 -6.46
C VAL A 282 15.04 5.27 -7.92
N LEU A 283 15.28 6.54 -8.28
CA LEU A 283 15.69 6.88 -9.66
C LEU A 283 17.07 6.30 -9.99
N ALA A 284 18.06 6.49 -9.12
CA ALA A 284 19.42 6.02 -9.35
C ALA A 284 19.50 4.50 -9.53
N LYS A 285 18.79 3.72 -8.69
CA LYS A 285 18.73 2.25 -8.80
C LYS A 285 17.95 1.79 -10.01
N SER A 286 16.93 2.55 -10.46
CA SER A 286 16.24 2.25 -11.71
C SER A 286 17.19 2.38 -12.90
N LYS A 287 18.03 3.43 -12.95
CA LYS A 287 19.06 3.60 -13.98
C LYS A 287 20.09 2.47 -13.99
N GLU A 288 20.63 2.16 -12.80
CA GLU A 288 21.62 1.10 -12.64
C GLU A 288 21.05 -0.25 -13.05
N PHE A 289 19.80 -0.53 -12.69
CA PHE A 289 19.13 -1.78 -13.00
C PHE A 289 18.83 -1.91 -14.50
N GLU A 290 18.31 -0.88 -15.15
CA GLU A 290 18.11 -0.88 -16.60
C GLU A 290 19.43 -1.15 -17.33
N ARG A 291 20.51 -0.44 -16.95
CA ARG A 291 21.82 -0.64 -17.55
C ARG A 291 22.32 -2.07 -17.36
N ARG A 292 22.12 -2.64 -16.16
CA ARG A 292 22.48 -4.03 -15.86
C ARG A 292 21.70 -5.01 -16.73
N VAL A 293 20.40 -4.82 -16.90
CA VAL A 293 19.55 -5.63 -17.78
C VAL A 293 20.08 -5.59 -19.22
N GLN A 294 20.34 -4.39 -19.76
CA GLN A 294 20.85 -4.22 -21.13
C GLN A 294 22.24 -4.86 -21.35
N ILE A 295 23.10 -4.91 -20.32
CA ILE A 295 24.41 -5.58 -20.40
C ILE A 295 24.26 -7.10 -20.37
N LEU A 296 23.44 -7.62 -19.47
CA LEU A 296 23.32 -9.06 -19.23
C LEU A 296 22.43 -9.76 -20.27
N HIS A 297 21.52 -9.02 -20.91
CA HIS A 297 20.54 -9.51 -21.87
C HIS A 297 20.62 -8.65 -23.15
N PRO A 298 21.67 -8.81 -23.98
CA PRO A 298 21.91 -7.98 -25.17
C PRO A 298 20.84 -8.13 -26.26
N GLU A 299 19.99 -9.15 -26.19
CA GLU A 299 18.81 -9.33 -27.03
C GLU A 299 17.67 -8.35 -26.70
N VAL A 300 17.72 -7.69 -25.54
CA VAL A 300 16.74 -6.69 -25.12
C VAL A 300 16.99 -5.39 -25.88
N THR A 301 16.03 -5.00 -26.72
CA THR A 301 16.10 -3.81 -27.57
C THR A 301 15.30 -2.64 -27.01
N LYS A 302 14.30 -2.91 -26.17
CA LYS A 302 13.41 -1.89 -25.59
C LYS A 302 13.09 -2.20 -24.13
N VAL A 303 13.17 -1.17 -23.29
CA VAL A 303 12.88 -1.25 -21.86
C VAL A 303 11.91 -0.13 -21.48
N TRP A 304 10.82 -0.46 -20.79
CA TRP A 304 9.96 0.51 -20.13
C TRP A 304 10.12 0.38 -18.61
N ASN A 305 10.31 1.50 -17.92
CA ASN A 305 10.51 1.51 -16.47
C ASN A 305 9.29 2.05 -15.75
N PHE A 306 8.56 1.18 -15.06
CA PHE A 306 7.48 1.56 -14.16
C PHE A 306 7.92 1.43 -12.70
N PHE A 307 7.50 2.35 -11.85
CA PHE A 307 7.76 2.28 -10.42
C PHE A 307 6.49 2.67 -9.66
N ALA A 308 5.95 1.75 -8.87
CA ALA A 308 4.69 1.96 -8.18
C ALA A 308 4.77 1.58 -6.70
N GLY A 309 4.15 2.34 -5.81
CA GLY A 309 4.20 2.03 -4.39
C GLY A 309 3.67 3.13 -3.50
N ASP A 310 3.91 2.96 -2.20
CA ASP A 310 3.58 3.92 -1.15
C ASP A 310 4.80 4.80 -0.86
N PHE A 311 4.73 6.05 -1.28
CA PHE A 311 5.81 7.01 -1.14
C PHE A 311 5.72 7.83 0.15
N ASN A 312 4.65 7.68 0.95
CA ASN A 312 4.41 8.48 2.16
C ASN A 312 4.60 10.00 1.93
N SER A 313 4.23 10.51 0.75
CA SER A 313 4.44 11.90 0.35
C SER A 313 3.26 12.39 -0.48
N GLN A 314 2.77 13.59 -0.19
CA GLN A 314 1.79 14.28 -1.03
C GLN A 314 2.47 14.86 -2.30
N PRO A 315 1.71 15.20 -3.36
CA PRO A 315 2.26 15.71 -4.62
C PRO A 315 3.00 17.05 -4.50
N TYR A 316 2.70 17.84 -3.46
CA TYR A 316 3.31 19.14 -3.20
C TYR A 316 4.51 19.07 -2.23
N ASP A 317 4.90 17.89 -1.77
CA ASP A 317 6.03 17.71 -0.87
C ASP A 317 7.32 17.38 -1.65
N SER A 318 8.48 17.70 -1.06
CA SER A 318 9.78 17.51 -1.72
C SER A 318 10.01 16.11 -2.28
N PRO A 319 9.65 14.97 -1.62
CA PRO A 319 9.94 13.66 -2.18
C PRO A 319 9.34 13.43 -3.57
N TYR A 320 8.09 13.87 -3.78
CA TYR A 320 7.40 13.82 -5.07
C TYR A 320 7.98 14.84 -6.05
N LEU A 321 8.04 16.12 -5.65
CA LEU A 321 8.51 17.21 -6.53
C LEU A 321 9.95 16.97 -7.02
N SER A 322 10.83 16.40 -6.20
CA SER A 322 12.21 16.10 -6.58
C SER A 322 12.34 15.11 -7.73
N ILE A 323 11.35 14.25 -7.96
CA ILE A 323 11.40 13.27 -9.04
C ILE A 323 10.51 13.64 -10.22
N THR A 324 9.42 14.40 -10.01
CA THR A 324 8.45 14.74 -11.05
C THR A 324 8.58 16.14 -11.63
N SER A 325 9.20 17.08 -10.90
CA SER A 325 9.35 18.47 -11.30
C SER A 325 10.83 18.78 -11.49
N LYS A 326 11.26 18.84 -12.75
CA LYS A 326 12.66 19.00 -13.13
C LYS A 326 12.86 20.26 -14.00
N PRO A 327 13.89 21.10 -13.76
CA PRO A 327 14.79 21.05 -12.62
C PRO A 327 14.04 21.26 -11.31
N THR A 328 14.44 20.50 -10.30
CA THR A 328 13.90 20.54 -8.94
C THR A 328 14.23 21.88 -8.31
N THR A 329 13.19 22.56 -7.84
CA THR A 329 13.27 23.77 -7.03
C THR A 329 12.18 23.71 -5.98
N TYR A 330 12.49 24.04 -4.73
CA TYR A 330 11.48 24.07 -3.67
C TYR A 330 10.92 25.47 -3.44
N ASP A 331 9.60 25.57 -3.34
CA ASP A 331 8.90 26.77 -2.91
C ASP A 331 9.11 27.04 -1.40
N ASN A 332 8.53 28.13 -0.89
CA ASN A 332 8.73 28.52 0.50
C ASN A 332 8.16 27.49 1.50
N ARG A 333 6.99 26.87 1.19
CA ARG A 333 6.39 25.85 2.07
C ARG A 333 7.29 24.62 2.11
N CYS A 334 7.64 24.09 0.95
CA CYS A 334 8.46 22.91 0.79
C CYS A 334 9.83 23.10 1.45
N LYS A 335 10.47 24.27 1.28
CA LYS A 335 11.73 24.62 1.98
C LYS A 335 11.59 24.58 3.49
N LYS A 336 10.50 25.13 4.07
CA LYS A 336 10.25 25.09 5.51
C LYS A 336 10.10 23.66 6.01
N VAL A 337 9.27 22.85 5.34
CA VAL A 337 8.98 21.45 5.74
C VAL A 337 10.24 20.58 5.66
N ILE A 338 10.96 20.61 4.52
CA ILE A 338 12.15 19.79 4.37
C ILE A 338 13.26 20.24 5.34
N SER A 339 13.45 21.54 5.55
CA SER A 339 14.42 22.06 6.52
C SER A 339 14.06 21.67 7.95
N CYS A 340 12.79 21.80 8.35
CA CYS A 340 12.28 21.35 9.65
C CYS A 340 12.61 19.87 9.87
N SER A 341 12.36 19.02 8.88
CA SER A 341 12.63 17.59 8.98
C SER A 341 14.12 17.25 9.17
N THR A 342 15.05 18.11 8.76
CA THR A 342 16.49 17.90 9.03
C THR A 342 16.87 18.11 10.49
N SER A 343 16.09 18.92 11.22
CA SER A 343 16.33 19.26 12.63
C SER A 343 15.86 18.16 13.60
N PHE A 344 14.94 17.31 13.16
CA PHE A 344 14.38 16.22 13.96
C PHE A 344 15.45 15.18 14.32
N LYS A 345 15.47 14.76 15.59
CA LYS A 345 16.42 13.76 16.10
C LYS A 345 15.70 12.44 16.36
N PHE A 346 15.99 11.44 15.54
CA PHE A 346 15.43 10.10 15.65
C PHE A 346 16.08 9.31 16.80
N SER A 347 15.36 8.32 17.34
CA SER A 347 15.85 7.48 18.41
C SER A 347 17.10 6.69 18.01
N SER A 348 18.10 6.64 18.89
CA SER A 348 19.31 5.83 18.71
C SER A 348 19.02 4.32 18.68
N ARG A 349 17.85 3.88 19.16
CA ARG A 349 17.38 2.49 19.03
C ARG A 349 17.20 2.06 17.57
N ARG A 350 16.87 2.99 16.67
CA ARG A 350 16.81 2.70 15.22
C ARG A 350 18.17 2.28 14.68
N GLU A 351 19.24 2.82 15.24
CA GLU A 351 20.63 2.49 14.91
C GLU A 351 21.15 1.24 15.66
N GLY A 352 20.30 0.54 16.42
CA GLY A 352 20.67 -0.64 17.19
C GLY A 352 21.41 -0.35 18.50
N LYS A 353 21.37 0.90 18.99
CA LYS A 353 21.98 1.29 20.28
C LYS A 353 20.98 1.13 21.44
N ASN A 354 21.51 0.90 22.65
CA ASN A 354 20.73 0.95 23.88
C ASN A 354 20.33 2.41 24.16
N GLY A 355 19.02 2.70 24.18
CA GLY A 355 18.48 4.05 24.37
C GLY A 355 17.29 4.07 25.34
N GLU A 356 16.98 5.26 25.86
CA GLU A 356 15.90 5.53 26.83
C GLU A 356 14.52 5.07 26.32
N GLU A 357 13.60 4.81 27.25
CA GLU A 357 12.22 4.42 26.94
C GLU A 357 11.41 5.56 26.32
N GLU A 358 10.55 5.20 25.37
CA GLU A 358 9.86 6.11 24.47
C GLU A 358 8.62 6.72 25.12
N GLU A 359 8.56 8.06 25.19
CA GLU A 359 7.31 8.79 25.41
C GLU A 359 6.67 9.12 24.05
N GLY A 360 5.43 8.70 23.80
CA GLY A 360 4.66 9.19 22.64
C GLY A 360 4.03 8.15 21.70
N GLY A 361 4.20 6.85 21.97
CA GLY A 361 3.57 5.81 21.15
C GLY A 361 4.23 5.65 19.76
N ASN A 362 3.57 6.07 18.68
CA ASN A 362 4.12 5.92 17.32
C ASN A 362 5.13 7.01 16.94
N ILE A 363 5.00 8.23 17.45
CA ILE A 363 5.88 9.35 17.07
C ILE A 363 6.97 9.43 18.13
N GLU A 364 8.23 9.24 17.73
CA GLU A 364 9.37 9.34 18.63
C GLU A 364 9.46 10.78 19.15
N LYS A 365 9.40 10.99 20.47
CA LYS A 365 9.68 12.30 21.06
C LYS A 365 10.97 12.19 21.86
N HIS A 366 12.02 12.90 21.44
CA HIS A 366 13.28 12.93 22.18
C HIS A 366 13.77 14.36 22.40
N GLY A 367 13.94 14.79 23.66
CA GLY A 367 14.56 16.08 23.96
C GLY A 367 13.61 17.29 23.89
N LYS A 368 14.03 18.38 24.54
CA LYS A 368 13.20 19.56 24.83
C LYS A 368 13.05 20.54 23.65
N ASP A 369 13.96 20.47 22.67
CA ASP A 369 14.07 21.45 21.58
C ASP A 369 13.75 20.86 20.19
N GLN A 370 12.95 19.78 20.12
CA GLN A 370 12.54 19.20 18.84
C GLN A 370 11.30 19.89 18.28
N PRO A 371 11.17 19.98 16.94
CA PRO A 371 9.95 20.47 16.33
C PRO A 371 8.77 19.56 16.68
N THR A 372 7.63 20.17 16.98
CA THR A 372 6.40 19.46 17.39
C THR A 372 5.44 19.24 16.23
N ASP A 373 5.53 20.07 15.19
CA ASP A 373 4.74 19.99 13.96
C ASP A 373 5.64 19.63 12.77
N PRO A 374 5.37 18.51 12.05
CA PRO A 374 6.11 18.14 10.84
C PRO A 374 5.87 19.09 9.66
N VAL A 375 4.80 19.89 9.68
CA VAL A 375 4.44 20.84 8.61
C VAL A 375 4.24 22.24 9.23
N PRO A 376 5.28 22.83 9.82
CA PRO A 376 5.13 24.07 10.57
C PRO A 376 4.77 25.24 9.66
N GLU A 377 3.92 26.14 10.16
CA GLU A 377 3.63 27.42 9.49
C GLU A 377 4.90 28.25 9.32
N ASP A 378 5.77 28.28 10.33
CA ASP A 378 7.05 28.99 10.31
C ASP A 378 8.18 28.10 10.83
N PHE A 379 9.33 28.15 10.15
CA PHE A 379 10.55 27.46 10.57
C PHE A 379 11.77 28.26 10.10
N VAL A 380 12.67 28.60 11.03
CA VAL A 380 13.92 29.29 10.73
C VAL A 380 15.04 28.26 10.68
N ALA A 381 15.51 27.96 9.47
CA ALA A 381 16.58 27.01 9.25
C ALA A 381 17.95 27.58 9.66
N THR A 382 18.84 26.74 10.17
CA THR A 382 20.26 27.10 10.33
C THR A 382 20.97 27.05 8.97
N THR A 383 22.13 27.72 8.86
CA THR A 383 22.96 27.69 7.65
C THR A 383 23.29 26.26 7.19
N GLU A 384 23.54 25.34 8.13
CA GLU A 384 23.81 23.94 7.84
C GLU A 384 22.58 23.22 7.27
N GLN A 385 21.39 23.50 7.82
CA GLN A 385 20.14 22.90 7.35
C GLN A 385 19.79 23.39 5.94
N GLU A 386 19.95 24.69 5.68
CA GLU A 386 19.79 25.25 4.33
C GLU A 386 20.79 24.64 3.34
N ALA A 387 22.04 24.44 3.76
CA ALA A 387 23.07 23.81 2.94
C ALA A 387 22.70 22.36 2.58
N LEU A 388 22.16 21.58 3.53
CA LEU A 388 21.70 20.22 3.27
C LEU A 388 20.53 20.18 2.26
N VAL A 389 19.61 21.14 2.35
CA VAL A 389 18.48 21.24 1.41
C VAL A 389 18.95 21.65 0.02
N LYS A 390 19.91 22.58 -0.08
CA LYS A 390 20.53 22.94 -1.37
C LYS A 390 21.29 21.75 -1.98
N GLN A 391 21.98 20.96 -1.15
CA GLN A 391 22.69 19.77 -1.63
C GLN A 391 21.73 18.71 -2.18
N ILE A 392 20.58 18.46 -1.53
CA ILE A 392 19.61 17.46 -2.01
C ILE A 392 18.89 17.93 -3.28
N GLU A 393 18.60 19.23 -3.39
CA GLU A 393 18.09 19.84 -4.63
C GLU A 393 19.09 19.67 -5.78
N ALA A 394 20.37 20.01 -5.55
CA ALA A 394 21.43 19.86 -6.54
C ALA A 394 21.66 18.39 -6.93
N LEU A 395 21.62 17.47 -5.97
CA LEU A 395 21.79 16.03 -6.21
C LEU A 395 20.71 15.50 -7.16
N HIS A 396 19.45 15.90 -6.94
CA HIS A 396 18.35 15.54 -7.81
C HIS A 396 18.47 16.17 -9.20
N ASN A 397 18.98 17.40 -9.31
CA ASN A 397 19.20 18.07 -10.60
C ASN A 397 20.39 17.51 -11.40
N GLN A 398 21.35 16.87 -10.74
CA GLN A 398 22.47 16.20 -11.39
C GLN A 398 22.12 14.80 -11.92
N LEU A 399 20.98 14.24 -11.51
CA LEU A 399 20.52 12.95 -12.00
C LEU A 399 19.68 13.15 -13.27
N PRO A 400 20.11 12.67 -14.45
CA PRO A 400 19.40 12.85 -15.72
C PRO A 400 18.23 11.85 -15.84
N LEU A 401 17.37 11.82 -14.84
CA LEU A 401 16.16 11.01 -14.77
C LEU A 401 15.03 11.83 -14.17
N ARG A 402 13.81 11.51 -14.59
CA ARG A 402 12.59 11.95 -13.92
C ARG A 402 11.55 10.84 -13.87
N ALA A 403 10.60 10.99 -12.97
CA ALA A 403 9.40 10.18 -12.87
C ALA A 403 8.20 10.98 -13.38
N ILE A 404 7.30 10.34 -14.11
CA ILE A 404 6.05 10.90 -14.61
C ILE A 404 4.92 10.08 -13.99
N SER A 405 4.03 10.71 -13.24
CA SER A 405 2.87 10.00 -12.66
C SER A 405 1.82 9.78 -13.74
N LEU A 406 1.40 8.53 -13.94
CA LEU A 406 0.37 8.20 -14.93
C LEU A 406 -0.98 8.83 -14.58
N TYR A 407 -1.27 8.97 -13.28
CA TYR A 407 -2.47 9.66 -12.81
C TYR A 407 -2.37 11.18 -13.03
N SER A 408 -1.22 11.81 -12.75
CA SER A 408 -0.98 13.23 -13.05
C SER A 408 -1.23 13.57 -14.53
N VAL A 409 -0.83 12.69 -15.45
CA VAL A 409 -0.97 12.92 -16.90
C VAL A 409 -2.43 12.91 -17.35
N ALA A 410 -3.24 11.94 -16.89
CA ALA A 410 -4.54 11.66 -17.50
C ALA A 410 -5.75 11.76 -16.56
N TYR A 411 -5.56 11.76 -15.23
CA TYR A 411 -6.69 11.60 -14.30
C TYR A 411 -7.70 12.76 -14.37
N LYS A 412 -7.22 13.99 -14.58
CA LYS A 412 -8.08 15.17 -14.81
C LYS A 412 -9.04 15.02 -16.01
N LEU A 413 -8.65 14.25 -17.02
CA LEU A 413 -9.46 14.05 -18.22
C LEU A 413 -10.64 13.11 -17.96
N VAL A 414 -10.54 12.26 -16.94
CA VAL A 414 -11.54 11.23 -16.63
C VAL A 414 -12.35 11.51 -15.36
N ASP A 415 -11.78 12.27 -14.41
CA ASP A 415 -12.45 12.70 -13.18
C ASP A 415 -11.94 14.09 -12.76
N PRO A 416 -12.38 15.17 -13.45
CA PRO A 416 -11.89 16.52 -13.21
C PRO A 416 -12.28 17.08 -11.84
N GLU A 417 -13.36 16.59 -11.24
CA GLU A 417 -13.85 17.02 -9.93
C GLU A 417 -13.00 16.47 -8.78
N ASN A 418 -12.39 15.30 -8.97
CA ASN A 418 -11.48 14.68 -8.00
C ASN A 418 -10.02 14.74 -8.42
N SER A 419 -9.64 15.71 -9.24
CA SER A 419 -8.26 15.91 -9.71
C SER A 419 -7.76 17.31 -9.33
N GLY A 420 -6.60 17.36 -8.67
CA GLY A 420 -5.97 18.63 -8.28
C GLY A 420 -6.74 19.44 -7.24
N ILE A 421 -7.47 18.77 -6.33
CA ILE A 421 -8.24 19.44 -5.26
C ILE A 421 -7.31 20.19 -4.31
N ASP A 422 -6.26 19.52 -3.84
CA ASP A 422 -5.28 20.04 -2.87
C ASP A 422 -3.86 20.16 -3.45
N ASN A 423 -3.72 19.89 -4.75
CA ASN A 423 -2.45 19.85 -5.46
C ASN A 423 -2.57 20.44 -6.86
N ASP A 424 -1.46 20.95 -7.39
CA ASP A 424 -1.37 21.53 -8.74
C ASP A 424 -0.85 20.53 -9.78
N ARG A 425 -0.95 19.22 -9.48
CA ARG A 425 -0.35 18.13 -10.27
C ARG A 425 -1.39 17.28 -11.01
N ASN A 426 -2.66 17.70 -11.04
CA ASN A 426 -3.78 16.90 -11.58
C ASN A 426 -3.91 15.50 -10.93
N GLU A 427 -3.33 15.30 -9.74
CA GLU A 427 -3.40 14.03 -9.04
C GLU A 427 -4.73 13.89 -8.28
N PRO A 428 -5.21 12.65 -8.03
CA PRO A 428 -6.39 12.43 -7.20
C PRO A 428 -6.20 12.95 -5.78
N PHE A 429 -7.28 13.24 -5.06
CA PHE A 429 -7.18 13.81 -3.72
C PHE A 429 -6.57 12.86 -2.68
N PHE A 430 -6.83 11.55 -2.78
CA PHE A 430 -6.29 10.59 -1.82
C PHE A 430 -6.16 9.18 -2.36
N SER A 431 -5.22 8.45 -1.75
CA SER A 431 -5.13 6.99 -1.78
C SER A 431 -5.17 6.38 -0.38
N ASN A 432 -5.00 7.17 0.69
CA ASN A 432 -5.15 6.73 2.07
C ASN A 432 -6.29 7.49 2.75
N TRP A 433 -7.13 6.76 3.50
CA TRP A 433 -8.24 7.31 4.28
C TRP A 433 -8.27 6.71 5.69
N ALA A 434 -7.26 6.97 6.50
CA ALA A 434 -7.20 6.49 7.87
C ALA A 434 -8.01 7.37 8.85
N TYR A 435 -8.16 6.90 10.10
CA TYR A 435 -8.87 7.65 11.15
C TYR A 435 -8.21 9.00 11.49
N LYS A 436 -6.87 9.07 11.44
CA LYS A 436 -6.09 10.25 11.85
C LYS A 436 -5.55 11.10 10.71
N TRP A 437 -5.47 10.55 9.50
CA TRP A 437 -4.81 11.18 8.38
C TRP A 437 -5.40 10.67 7.06
N ARG A 438 -5.44 11.56 6.06
CA ARG A 438 -6.00 11.31 4.72
C ARG A 438 -5.15 12.08 3.72
N GLY A 439 -4.96 11.51 2.53
CA GLY A 439 -4.23 12.16 1.45
C GLY A 439 -3.66 11.17 0.45
N LEU A 440 -2.97 11.68 -0.57
CA LEU A 440 -2.38 10.86 -1.63
C LEU A 440 -0.96 10.45 -1.26
N LEU A 441 -0.74 9.14 -1.14
CA LEU A 441 0.57 8.56 -0.79
C LEU A 441 1.07 7.55 -1.82
N ASP A 442 0.15 6.97 -2.60
CA ASP A 442 0.43 5.91 -3.54
C ASP A 442 0.51 6.45 -4.96
N TYR A 443 1.41 5.91 -5.77
CA TYR A 443 1.63 6.38 -7.13
C TYR A 443 2.00 5.24 -8.08
N ILE A 444 1.74 5.46 -9.37
CA ILE A 444 2.27 4.65 -10.48
C ILE A 444 3.05 5.60 -11.38
N PHE A 445 4.37 5.51 -11.33
CA PHE A 445 5.28 6.33 -12.11
C PHE A 445 5.81 5.59 -13.34
N PHE A 446 6.03 6.31 -14.42
CA PHE A 446 6.93 5.95 -15.50
C PHE A 446 8.25 6.72 -15.34
N ILE A 447 9.38 6.02 -15.31
CA ILE A 447 10.71 6.63 -15.15
C ILE A 447 11.39 6.68 -16.52
N LYS A 448 11.86 7.87 -16.91
CA LYS A 448 12.60 8.09 -18.16
C LYS A 448 13.81 8.99 -17.97
N GLU A 449 14.69 8.97 -18.97
CA GLU A 449 15.76 9.97 -19.08
C GLU A 449 15.18 11.37 -19.19
N TRP A 450 15.82 12.30 -18.48
CA TRP A 450 15.52 13.71 -18.53
C TRP A 450 16.77 14.44 -19.02
N ASP A 451 16.60 15.25 -20.05
CA ASP A 451 17.61 16.19 -20.50
C ASP A 451 17.71 17.33 -19.49
N ILE A 452 18.85 17.41 -18.80
CA ILE A 452 19.11 18.33 -17.70
C ILE A 452 18.97 19.81 -18.10
N ASP A 453 19.07 20.11 -19.39
CA ASP A 453 18.94 21.46 -19.93
C ASP A 453 17.47 21.84 -20.25
N THR A 454 16.53 20.89 -20.09
CA THR A 454 15.10 21.10 -20.36
C THR A 454 14.28 21.34 -19.11
N ASP A 455 13.30 22.25 -19.23
CA ASP A 455 12.30 22.48 -18.19
C ASP A 455 11.11 21.53 -18.35
N LYS A 456 10.94 20.69 -17.34
CA LYS A 456 9.91 19.67 -17.18
C LYS A 456 9.23 19.81 -15.81
N ARG A 457 9.06 21.06 -15.34
CA ARG A 457 8.34 21.36 -14.09
C ARG A 457 6.82 21.26 -14.24
N HIS A 458 6.30 21.46 -15.45
CA HIS A 458 4.88 21.35 -15.74
C HIS A 458 4.44 19.89 -15.90
N ILE A 459 3.13 19.66 -15.77
CA ILE A 459 2.51 18.35 -16.01
C ILE A 459 2.66 18.00 -17.50
N ASP A 460 3.07 16.77 -17.78
CA ASP A 460 3.13 16.26 -19.15
C ASP A 460 1.73 16.14 -19.74
N ASP A 461 1.54 16.65 -20.95
CA ASP A 461 0.30 16.44 -21.69
C ASP A 461 0.21 15.00 -22.18
N LEU A 462 -1.02 14.47 -22.25
CA LEU A 462 -1.27 13.07 -22.60
C LEU A 462 -0.69 12.71 -23.96
N GLU A 463 -0.96 13.50 -25.00
CA GLU A 463 -0.54 13.17 -26.37
C GLU A 463 0.99 13.12 -26.52
N SER A 464 1.69 14.13 -26.02
CA SER A 464 3.16 14.15 -26.05
C SER A 464 3.74 13.04 -25.18
N PHE A 465 3.17 12.77 -24.00
CA PHE A 465 3.58 11.64 -23.18
C PHE A 465 3.43 10.32 -23.94
N GLU A 466 2.31 10.09 -24.61
CA GLU A 466 2.07 8.82 -25.30
C GLU A 466 3.02 8.63 -26.48
N VAL A 467 3.21 9.67 -27.29
CA VAL A 467 4.10 9.67 -28.46
C VAL A 467 5.57 9.55 -28.05
N GLU A 468 6.05 10.32 -27.07
CA GLU A 468 7.46 10.31 -26.68
C GLU A 468 7.92 9.00 -26.04
N ASN A 469 6.99 8.21 -25.48
CA ASN A 469 7.31 7.05 -24.65
C ASN A 469 6.86 5.72 -25.24
N ASP A 470 6.20 5.74 -26.40
CA ASP A 470 5.55 4.57 -27.00
C ASP A 470 4.64 3.85 -25.99
N ILE A 471 3.83 4.64 -25.28
CA ILE A 471 2.91 4.18 -24.24
C ILE A 471 1.54 4.77 -24.56
N ARG A 472 0.47 4.04 -24.31
CA ARG A 472 -0.88 4.57 -24.24
C ARG A 472 -1.50 4.28 -22.88
N ILE A 473 -2.07 5.28 -22.22
CA ILE A 473 -2.81 5.10 -20.98
C ILE A 473 -4.28 4.90 -21.36
N ASN A 474 -4.77 3.66 -21.31
CA ASN A 474 -6.13 3.35 -21.75
C ASN A 474 -7.16 3.69 -20.69
N ARG A 475 -6.91 3.28 -19.44
CA ARG A 475 -7.85 3.45 -18.33
C ARG A 475 -7.15 3.67 -17.01
N LEU A 476 -7.76 4.47 -16.14
CA LEU A 476 -7.33 4.67 -14.75
C LEU A 476 -8.45 4.28 -13.79
N LEU A 477 -8.11 3.63 -12.69
CA LEU A 477 -9.12 3.30 -11.68
C LEU A 477 -9.60 4.57 -10.98
N LYS A 478 -10.92 4.77 -10.95
CA LYS A 478 -11.56 5.85 -10.21
C LYS A 478 -11.14 5.81 -8.74
N MET A 479 -10.71 6.95 -8.23
CA MET A 479 -10.51 7.21 -6.80
C MET A 479 -11.81 7.79 -6.24
N PRO A 480 -12.27 7.36 -5.04
CA PRO A 480 -13.48 7.89 -4.44
C PRO A 480 -13.35 9.38 -4.17
N HIS A 481 -14.48 10.07 -4.22
CA HIS A 481 -14.57 11.47 -3.83
C HIS A 481 -14.69 11.58 -2.29
N PRO A 482 -14.33 12.71 -1.67
CA PRO A 482 -14.42 12.89 -0.23
C PRO A 482 -15.82 12.65 0.36
N ASP A 483 -16.87 12.98 -0.38
CA ASP A 483 -18.27 12.82 0.01
C ASP A 483 -18.78 11.38 -0.12
N GLU A 484 -18.07 10.53 -0.87
CA GLU A 484 -18.28 9.07 -0.92
C GLU A 484 -17.64 8.36 0.29
N MET A 485 -16.88 9.07 1.12
CA MET A 485 -16.13 8.52 2.25
C MET A 485 -16.64 9.05 3.60
N ASP A 486 -17.01 8.15 4.51
CA ASP A 486 -17.40 8.52 5.87
C ASP A 486 -16.21 8.33 6.84
N LYS A 487 -16.13 7.15 7.46
CA LYS A 487 -15.16 6.86 8.50
C LYS A 487 -13.82 6.40 7.94
N GLY A 488 -12.79 6.49 8.79
CA GLY A 488 -11.48 5.93 8.48
C GLY A 488 -11.58 4.44 8.14
N GLN A 489 -10.91 4.05 7.06
CA GLN A 489 -10.80 2.69 6.55
C GLN A 489 -9.76 1.89 7.36
N PRO A 490 -9.80 0.55 7.36
CA PRO A 490 -10.73 -0.33 6.64
C PRO A 490 -12.13 -0.44 7.26
N ARG A 491 -13.15 -0.77 6.46
CA ARG A 491 -14.55 -0.96 6.87
C ARG A 491 -15.20 -2.16 6.18
N GLU A 492 -16.16 -2.80 6.85
CA GLU A 492 -16.91 -3.92 6.27
C GLU A 492 -17.81 -3.45 5.13
N ASN A 493 -17.83 -4.18 4.02
CA ASN A 493 -18.60 -3.84 2.82
C ASN A 493 -18.13 -2.56 2.10
N GLU A 494 -17.02 -1.96 2.53
CA GLU A 494 -16.38 -0.79 1.91
C GLU A 494 -14.98 -1.15 1.42
N TYR A 495 -13.91 -0.68 2.08
CA TYR A 495 -12.52 -0.95 1.68
C TYR A 495 -11.77 -1.76 2.74
N PRO A 496 -11.01 -2.79 2.35
CA PRO A 496 -10.38 -3.72 3.28
C PRO A 496 -8.96 -3.31 3.73
N SER A 497 -8.46 -2.15 3.29
CA SER A 497 -7.21 -1.52 3.75
C SER A 497 -7.50 -0.06 4.09
N ASP A 498 -6.64 0.58 4.88
CA ASP A 498 -6.67 2.04 5.06
C ASP A 498 -6.15 2.80 3.82
N HIS A 499 -5.51 2.07 2.91
CA HIS A 499 -5.22 2.52 1.55
C HIS A 499 -6.24 1.99 0.53
N LEU A 500 -6.30 2.64 -0.61
CA LEU A 500 -7.06 2.29 -1.79
C LEU A 500 -6.09 1.92 -2.90
N CYS A 501 -6.34 0.81 -3.60
CA CYS A 501 -5.49 0.44 -4.73
C CYS A 501 -5.58 1.50 -5.85
N MET A 502 -4.50 1.68 -6.60
CA MET A 502 -4.49 2.44 -7.85
C MET A 502 -4.16 1.47 -8.99
N ILE A 503 -4.79 1.65 -10.14
CA ILE A 503 -4.61 0.78 -11.30
C ILE A 503 -4.52 1.63 -12.56
N ALA A 504 -3.53 1.33 -13.39
CA ALA A 504 -3.42 1.83 -14.75
C ALA A 504 -3.50 0.65 -15.73
N ASP A 505 -4.35 0.79 -16.75
CA ASP A 505 -4.41 -0.09 -17.92
C ASP A 505 -3.67 0.56 -19.08
N ILE A 506 -2.65 -0.11 -19.60
CA ILE A 506 -1.61 0.49 -20.44
C ILE A 506 -1.37 -0.37 -21.68
N THR A 507 -1.17 0.28 -22.81
CA THR A 507 -0.62 -0.35 -24.03
C THR A 507 0.80 0.14 -24.27
N LEU A 508 1.72 -0.79 -24.50
CA LEU A 508 3.07 -0.51 -24.96
C LEU A 508 3.11 -0.64 -26.49
N LEU A 509 3.60 0.39 -27.18
CA LEU A 509 3.60 0.49 -28.65
C LEU A 509 4.90 -0.08 -29.26
#